data_AF-A0A0D9UWZ3-F1
#
_entry.id   AF-A0A0D9UWZ3-F1
#
_cell.length_a   1.000
_cell.length_b   1.000
_cell.length_c   1.000
_cell.angle_alpha   90.00
_cell.angle_beta   90.00
_cell.angle_gamma   90.00
#
_symmetry.space_group_name_H-M   'P 1'
#
loop_
_entity.id
_entity.type
_entity.pdbx_description
1 polymer ?
#
loop_
_entity_poly.entity_id
_entity_poly.type
_entity_poly.pdbx_seq_one_letter_code
_entity_poly.pdbx_strand_id
1 'polypeptide(L)'
;MEEMELELTWKALFQRRVIMADAHCQALHGLLGGLLEVLNEMGWHETAAVAEETRRELEAASTALGLAIANMGAALHLALWGKSRRECAPLRSVDDIDDDPQVWLVLLRLREATEIAMLLHDRVETIRVHMDAADVLAAEVEGDGGGGDNGDGPWRHGLSISENINGHMELGEALDLVMILVSLTSAAREEVF
;
A
#
# COMPACT_ATOMS: atom_id res chain seq x y z
N MET A 1 21.72 29.51 -24.28
CA MET A 1 21.36 28.61 -23.17
C MET A 1 20.02 28.04 -23.59
N GLU A 2 20.05 27.04 -24.45
CA GLU A 2 18.84 26.39 -24.96
C GLU A 2 18.28 25.56 -23.81
N GLU A 3 17.13 25.97 -23.30
CA GLU A 3 16.24 25.09 -22.54
C GLU A 3 15.86 23.97 -23.50
N MET A 4 16.59 22.86 -23.37
CA MET A 4 16.21 21.59 -23.93
C MET A 4 14.94 21.17 -23.16
N GLU A 5 13.79 21.68 -23.58
CA GLU A 5 12.50 21.10 -23.25
C GLU A 5 12.59 19.65 -23.71
N LEU A 6 12.98 18.77 -22.79
CA LEU A 6 12.87 17.34 -22.95
C LEU A 6 11.40 17.07 -23.20
N GLU A 7 11.02 16.95 -24.47
CA GLU A 7 9.79 16.29 -24.88
C GLU A 7 9.85 14.88 -24.32
N LEU A 8 9.44 14.72 -23.06
CA LEU A 8 9.31 13.45 -22.39
C LEU A 8 8.19 12.72 -23.14
N THR A 9 8.61 11.80 -24.01
CA THR A 9 7.68 10.94 -24.73
C THR A 9 6.75 10.26 -23.74
N TRP A 10 5.52 9.96 -24.16
CA TRP A 10 4.55 9.27 -23.30
C TRP A 10 5.11 7.95 -22.74
N LYS A 11 6.00 7.27 -23.50
CA LYS A 11 6.69 6.04 -23.08
C LYS A 11 7.66 6.29 -21.93
N ALA A 12 8.42 7.40 -21.96
CA ALA A 12 9.31 7.78 -20.86
C ALA A 12 8.53 8.12 -19.57
N LEU A 13 7.38 8.81 -19.71
CA LEU A 13 6.48 9.06 -18.58
C LEU A 13 5.88 7.76 -18.03
N PHE A 14 5.45 6.86 -18.91
CA PHE A 14 4.93 5.54 -18.54
C PHE A 14 5.97 4.75 -17.74
N GLN A 15 7.20 4.60 -18.26
CA GLN A 15 8.31 3.94 -17.59
C GLN A 15 8.57 4.52 -16.21
N ARG A 16 8.62 5.86 -16.10
CA ARG A 16 8.81 6.54 -14.81
C ARG A 16 7.70 6.20 -13.81
N ARG A 17 6.44 6.14 -14.24
CA ARG A 17 5.32 5.77 -13.36
C ARG A 17 5.41 4.33 -12.88
N VAL A 18 5.83 3.39 -13.73
CA VAL A 18 6.05 1.99 -13.33
C VAL A 18 7.16 1.88 -12.27
N ILE A 19 8.29 2.56 -12.47
CA ILE A 19 9.40 2.57 -11.51
C ILE A 19 8.96 3.17 -10.17
N MET A 20 8.21 4.28 -10.20
CA MET A 20 7.72 4.90 -8.96
C MET A 20 6.70 4.00 -8.24
N ALA A 21 5.81 3.33 -8.97
CA ALA A 21 4.87 2.37 -8.38
C ALA A 21 5.62 1.26 -7.63
N ASP A 22 6.60 0.62 -8.28
CA ASP A 22 7.43 -0.42 -7.66
C ASP A 22 8.18 0.08 -6.41
N ALA A 23 8.79 1.27 -6.49
CA ALA A 23 9.49 1.85 -5.35
C ALA A 23 8.56 2.09 -4.14
N HIS A 24 7.32 2.54 -4.39
CA HIS A 24 6.33 2.73 -3.32
C HIS A 24 5.82 1.40 -2.75
N CYS A 25 5.66 0.36 -3.57
CA CYS A 25 5.33 -0.99 -3.09
C CYS A 25 6.44 -1.60 -2.22
N GLN A 26 7.70 -1.40 -2.60
CA GLN A 26 8.85 -1.82 -1.80
C GLN A 26 8.92 -1.08 -0.46
N ALA A 27 8.68 0.24 -0.46
CA ALA A 27 8.61 1.03 0.76
C ALA A 27 7.47 0.57 1.67
N LEU A 28 6.29 0.28 1.10
CA LEU A 28 5.15 -0.26 1.83
C LEU A 28 5.47 -1.61 2.48
N HIS A 29 6.12 -2.52 1.76
CA HIS A 29 6.55 -3.82 2.31
C HIS A 29 7.51 -3.63 3.49
N GLY A 30 8.48 -2.71 3.38
CA GLY A 30 9.38 -2.38 4.47
C GLY A 30 8.66 -1.83 5.71
N LEU A 31 7.66 -0.94 5.52
CA LEU A 31 6.87 -0.37 6.62
C LEU A 31 6.03 -1.43 7.33
N LEU A 32 5.30 -2.27 6.59
CA LEU A 32 4.49 -3.34 7.19
C LEU A 32 5.37 -4.41 7.86
N GLY A 33 6.54 -4.70 7.29
CA GLY A 33 7.50 -5.65 7.86
C GLY A 33 8.07 -5.14 9.18
N GLY A 34 8.50 -3.87 9.21
CA GLY A 34 8.96 -3.22 10.44
C GLY A 34 7.88 -3.19 11.52
N LEU A 35 6.64 -2.88 11.15
CA LEU A 35 5.51 -2.90 12.09
C LEU A 35 5.30 -4.29 12.69
N LEU A 36 5.38 -5.36 11.90
CA LEU A 36 5.25 -6.72 12.40
C LEU A 36 6.40 -7.09 13.37
N GLU A 37 7.63 -6.65 13.09
CA GLU A 37 8.77 -6.86 13.99
C GLU A 37 8.57 -6.17 15.34
N VAL A 38 8.19 -4.88 15.32
CA VAL A 38 7.88 -4.09 16.53
C VAL A 38 6.82 -4.82 17.36
N LEU A 39 5.73 -5.22 16.72
CA LEU A 39 4.62 -5.92 17.33
C LEU A 39 4.99 -7.30 17.91
N ASN A 40 5.87 -8.06 17.26
CA ASN A 40 6.34 -9.36 17.75
C ASN A 40 7.32 -9.27 18.92
N GLU A 41 8.13 -8.21 18.99
CA GLU A 41 9.10 -8.00 20.07
C GLU A 41 8.43 -7.55 21.37
N MET A 42 7.19 -7.08 21.30
CA MET A 42 6.46 -6.57 22.44
C MET A 42 5.64 -7.64 23.15
N GLY A 43 5.86 -7.75 24.46
CA GLY A 43 4.86 -8.33 25.35
C GLY A 43 3.62 -7.43 25.37
N TRP A 44 2.43 -8.03 25.44
CA TRP A 44 1.08 -7.43 25.36
C TRP A 44 0.74 -6.36 26.42
N HIS A 45 1.70 -5.72 27.08
CA HIS A 45 1.51 -5.07 28.39
C HIS A 45 1.95 -3.60 28.53
N GLU A 46 2.50 -2.88 27.55
CA GLU A 46 2.85 -1.44 27.72
C GLU A 46 3.34 -0.85 26.36
N THR A 47 3.10 0.38 25.88
CA THR A 47 2.84 1.73 26.42
C THR A 47 2.16 2.61 25.35
N ALA A 48 1.55 3.76 25.72
CA ALA A 48 1.00 4.74 24.76
C ALA A 48 1.99 5.25 23.68
N ALA A 49 3.30 5.18 23.94
CA ALA A 49 4.34 5.54 22.96
C ALA A 49 4.37 4.58 21.76
N VAL A 50 4.15 3.29 22.02
CA VAL A 50 4.09 2.24 21.01
C VAL A 50 2.86 2.42 20.13
N ALA A 51 1.69 2.65 20.73
CA ALA A 51 0.46 2.88 20.00
C ALA A 51 0.59 4.05 19.01
N GLU A 52 1.24 5.12 19.44
CA GLU A 52 1.53 6.27 18.58
C GLU A 52 2.55 5.95 17.48
N GLU A 53 3.56 5.13 17.74
CA GLU A 53 4.51 4.65 16.73
C GLU A 53 3.81 3.76 15.69
N THR A 54 3.04 2.77 16.13
CA THR A 54 2.21 1.92 15.28
C THR A 54 1.25 2.73 14.40
N ARG A 55 0.58 3.74 14.96
CA ARG A 55 -0.31 4.62 14.18
C ARG A 55 0.44 5.38 13.09
N ARG A 56 1.61 5.94 13.41
CA ARG A 56 2.46 6.65 12.44
C ARG A 56 2.95 5.74 11.33
N GLU A 57 3.34 4.51 11.66
CA GLU A 57 3.77 3.53 10.66
C GLU A 57 2.61 3.13 9.74
N LEU A 58 1.42 2.91 10.29
CA LEU A 58 0.22 2.61 9.49
C LEU A 58 -0.18 3.79 8.59
N GLU A 59 -0.04 5.03 9.05
CA GLU A 59 -0.25 6.24 8.22
C GLU A 59 0.78 6.35 7.09
N ALA A 60 2.06 6.07 7.39
CA ALA A 60 3.12 6.03 6.40
C ALA A 60 2.86 4.92 5.36
N ALA A 61 2.42 3.74 5.81
CA ALA A 61 2.05 2.62 4.95
C ALA A 61 0.87 3.00 4.03
N SER A 62 -0.20 3.56 4.59
CA SER A 62 -1.35 4.05 3.82
C SER A 62 -0.92 5.09 2.77
N THR A 63 -0.03 6.00 3.14
CA THR A 63 0.53 7.01 2.21
C THR A 63 1.33 6.36 1.07
N ALA A 64 2.22 5.41 1.40
CA ALA A 64 3.00 4.69 0.40
C ALA A 64 2.09 3.90 -0.56
N LEU A 65 1.06 3.24 -0.04
CA LEU A 65 0.06 2.53 -0.84
C LEU A 65 -0.71 3.47 -1.77
N GLY A 66 -1.18 4.62 -1.26
CA GLY A 66 -1.87 5.62 -2.07
C GLY A 66 -0.99 6.15 -3.21
N LEU A 67 0.29 6.39 -2.95
CA LEU A 67 1.25 6.79 -3.98
C LEU A 67 1.51 5.67 -5.00
N ALA A 68 1.56 4.41 -4.58
CA ALA A 68 1.68 3.27 -5.47
C ALA A 68 0.47 3.19 -6.42
N ILE A 69 -0.75 3.22 -5.87
CA ILE A 69 -2.01 3.20 -6.63
C ILE A 69 -2.07 4.37 -7.63
N ALA A 70 -1.71 5.57 -7.18
CA ALA A 70 -1.71 6.75 -8.06
C ALA A 70 -0.73 6.60 -9.25
N ASN A 71 0.46 6.06 -9.01
CA ASN A 71 1.44 5.83 -10.08
C ASN A 71 1.01 4.68 -11.01
N MET A 72 0.45 3.59 -10.48
CA MET A 72 -0.13 2.51 -11.30
C MET A 72 -1.25 3.04 -12.20
N GLY A 73 -2.21 3.78 -11.62
CA GLY A 73 -3.31 4.41 -12.37
C GLY A 73 -2.82 5.40 -13.43
N ALA A 74 -1.80 6.21 -13.12
CA ALA A 74 -1.19 7.11 -14.09
C ALA A 74 -0.49 6.36 -15.23
N ALA A 75 0.20 5.25 -14.95
CA ALA A 75 0.80 4.40 -15.98
C ALA A 75 -0.26 3.78 -16.89
N LEU A 76 -1.33 3.23 -16.32
CA LEU A 76 -2.48 2.71 -17.07
C LEU A 76 -3.07 3.78 -18.00
N HIS A 77 -3.29 4.99 -17.48
CA HIS A 77 -3.83 6.10 -18.27
C HIS A 77 -2.90 6.53 -19.41
N LEU A 78 -1.60 6.68 -19.13
CA LEU A 78 -0.60 7.08 -20.13
C LEU A 78 -0.50 6.08 -21.28
N ALA A 79 -0.56 4.78 -21.01
CA ALA A 79 -0.50 3.77 -22.05
C ALA A 79 -1.76 3.77 -22.93
N LEU A 80 -2.94 4.01 -22.35
CA LEU A 80 -4.20 4.14 -23.09
C LEU A 80 -4.22 5.42 -23.95
N TRP A 81 -3.76 6.55 -23.40
CA TRP A 81 -3.64 7.82 -24.12
C TRP A 81 -2.58 7.81 -25.22
N GLY A 82 -1.46 7.13 -24.98
CA GLY A 82 -0.43 6.92 -26.00
C GLY A 82 -0.99 6.20 -27.23
N LYS A 83 -1.91 5.26 -27.03
CA LYS A 83 -2.64 4.57 -28.11
C LYS A 83 -3.61 5.49 -28.84
N SER A 84 -4.45 6.25 -28.12
CA SER A 84 -5.45 7.13 -28.76
C SER A 84 -4.82 8.27 -29.57
N ARG A 85 -3.64 8.78 -29.19
CA ARG A 85 -2.90 9.76 -30.01
C ARG A 85 -2.35 9.17 -31.32
N ARG A 86 -2.00 7.88 -31.33
CA ARG A 86 -1.55 7.18 -32.55
C ARG A 86 -2.67 6.99 -33.57
N GLU A 87 -3.93 6.90 -33.14
CA GLU A 87 -5.09 6.75 -34.03
C GLU A 87 -5.43 8.02 -34.82
N CYS A 88 -5.06 9.21 -34.33
CA CYS A 88 -5.36 10.50 -34.95
C CYS A 88 -4.24 11.07 -35.87
N ALA A 89 -3.17 10.32 -36.13
CA ALA A 89 -2.09 10.78 -37.02
C ALA A 89 -2.47 10.59 -38.52
N PRO A 90 -2.42 11.63 -39.37
CA PRO A 90 -2.93 11.56 -40.76
C PRO A 90 -2.10 10.73 -41.75
N LEU A 91 -0.95 10.19 -41.33
CA LEU A 91 -0.02 9.47 -42.20
C LEU A 91 0.46 8.23 -41.45
N ARG A 92 -0.26 7.11 -41.62
CA ARG A 92 0.21 5.79 -41.16
C ARG A 92 1.32 5.30 -42.08
N SER A 93 2.50 5.04 -41.52
CA SER A 93 3.45 4.15 -42.18
C SER A 93 2.98 2.71 -41.95
N VAL A 94 3.21 1.83 -42.93
CA VAL A 94 2.81 0.40 -42.84
C VAL A 94 3.58 -0.33 -41.72
N ASP A 95 4.65 0.27 -41.20
CA ASP A 95 5.47 -0.23 -40.09
C ASP A 95 4.94 0.19 -38.69
N ASP A 96 3.86 0.99 -38.60
CA ASP A 96 3.27 1.43 -37.31
C ASP A 96 2.28 0.42 -36.70
N ILE A 97 2.23 -0.81 -37.20
CA ILE A 97 1.52 -1.92 -36.56
C ILE A 97 2.49 -2.59 -35.58
N ASP A 98 2.72 -1.94 -34.45
CA ASP A 98 3.29 -2.61 -33.29
C ASP A 98 2.47 -2.22 -32.05
N ASP A 99 1.50 -3.09 -31.73
CA ASP A 99 1.03 -3.29 -30.37
C ASP A 99 2.24 -3.71 -29.55
N ASP A 100 2.99 -2.75 -28.98
CA ASP A 100 4.18 -3.02 -28.16
C ASP A 100 3.83 -4.08 -27.10
N PRO A 101 4.27 -5.35 -27.29
CA PRO A 101 3.79 -6.46 -26.49
C PRO A 101 4.29 -6.35 -25.04
N GLN A 102 5.41 -5.65 -24.83
CA GLN A 102 5.94 -5.36 -23.51
C GLN A 102 5.02 -4.39 -22.76
N VAL A 103 4.56 -3.31 -23.42
CA VAL A 103 3.60 -2.38 -22.81
C VAL A 103 2.30 -3.10 -22.43
N TRP A 104 1.80 -4.00 -23.28
CA TRP A 104 0.62 -4.81 -22.96
C TRP A 104 0.82 -5.73 -21.75
N LEU A 105 1.96 -6.41 -21.67
CA LEU A 105 2.29 -7.28 -20.55
C LEU A 105 2.41 -6.50 -19.23
N VAL A 106 3.09 -5.35 -19.27
CA VAL A 106 3.20 -4.44 -18.12
C VAL A 106 1.81 -3.96 -17.70
N LEU A 107 0.93 -3.59 -18.63
CA LEU A 107 -0.44 -3.18 -18.29
C LEU A 107 -1.25 -4.28 -17.61
N LEU A 108 -1.12 -5.53 -18.04
CA LEU A 108 -1.80 -6.65 -17.41
C LEU A 108 -1.35 -6.80 -15.94
N ARG A 109 -0.03 -6.78 -15.70
CA ARG A 109 0.54 -6.85 -14.35
C ARG A 109 0.11 -5.68 -13.47
N LEU A 110 0.07 -4.46 -14.01
CA LEU A 110 -0.37 -3.28 -13.24
C LEU A 110 -1.86 -3.31 -12.90
N ARG A 111 -2.71 -3.90 -13.75
CA ARG A 111 -4.13 -4.09 -13.43
C ARG A 111 -4.31 -5.06 -12.27
N GLU A 112 -3.66 -6.22 -12.34
CA GLU A 112 -3.64 -7.20 -11.26
C GLU A 112 -3.08 -6.58 -9.96
N ALA A 113 -1.96 -5.85 -10.06
CA ALA A 113 -1.37 -5.13 -8.94
C ALA A 113 -2.33 -4.08 -8.34
N THR A 114 -3.12 -3.39 -9.16
CA THR A 114 -4.12 -2.42 -8.66
C THR A 114 -5.23 -3.11 -7.88
N GLU A 115 -5.69 -4.28 -8.34
CA GLU A 115 -6.70 -5.08 -7.61
C GLU A 115 -6.17 -5.53 -6.25
N ILE A 116 -4.94 -6.05 -6.20
CA ILE A 116 -4.27 -6.41 -4.94
C ILE A 116 -4.07 -5.19 -4.05
N ALA A 117 -3.68 -4.04 -4.61
CA ALA A 117 -3.48 -2.81 -3.84
C ALA A 117 -4.78 -2.28 -3.21
N MET A 118 -5.92 -2.45 -3.87
CA MET A 118 -7.24 -2.11 -3.29
C MET A 118 -7.60 -3.04 -2.13
N LEU A 119 -7.38 -4.35 -2.27
CA LEU A 119 -7.57 -5.30 -1.17
C LEU A 119 -6.65 -4.99 0.01
N LEU A 120 -5.39 -4.65 -0.28
CA LEU A 120 -4.41 -4.25 0.72
C LEU A 120 -4.82 -2.96 1.43
N HIS A 121 -5.42 -2.00 0.72
CA HIS A 121 -5.93 -0.77 1.31
C HIS A 121 -7.03 -1.06 2.34
N ASP A 122 -8.02 -1.88 1.97
CA ASP A 122 -9.11 -2.25 2.88
C ASP A 122 -8.58 -3.00 4.11
N ARG A 123 -7.54 -3.81 3.94
CA ARG A 123 -6.84 -4.49 5.03
C ARG A 123 -6.07 -3.54 5.94
N VAL A 124 -5.29 -2.61 5.38
CA VAL A 124 -4.58 -1.59 6.18
C VAL A 124 -5.56 -0.79 7.04
N GLU A 125 -6.73 -0.46 6.49
CA GLU A 125 -7.73 0.29 7.25
C GLU A 125 -8.43 -0.58 8.31
N THR A 126 -8.60 -1.87 8.05
CA THR A 126 -9.07 -2.84 9.05
C THR A 126 -8.09 -2.98 10.21
N ILE A 127 -6.78 -3.05 9.93
CA ILE A 127 -5.72 -3.07 10.96
C ILE A 127 -5.82 -1.83 11.84
N ARG A 128 -5.94 -0.65 11.24
CA ARG A 128 -6.07 0.62 11.99
C ARG A 128 -7.28 0.62 12.91
N VAL A 129 -8.42 0.14 12.42
CA VAL A 129 -9.64 0.01 13.25
C VAL A 129 -9.41 -0.89 14.46
N HIS A 130 -8.77 -2.04 14.28
CA HIS A 130 -8.47 -2.95 15.40
C HIS A 130 -7.49 -2.34 16.40
N MET A 131 -6.44 -1.66 15.92
CA MET A 131 -5.43 -1.03 16.79
C MET A 131 -6.03 0.14 17.57
N ASP A 132 -6.82 1.01 16.94
CA ASP A 132 -7.51 2.10 17.62
C ASP A 132 -8.57 1.57 18.61
N ALA A 133 -9.27 0.48 18.28
CA ALA A 133 -10.21 -0.16 19.21
C ALA A 133 -9.50 -0.76 20.44
N ALA A 134 -8.34 -1.40 20.23
CA ALA A 134 -7.53 -1.95 21.30
C ALA A 134 -7.04 -0.84 22.26
N ASP A 135 -6.61 0.30 21.73
CA ASP A 135 -6.22 1.50 22.49
C ASP A 135 -7.37 2.04 23.34
N VAL A 136 -8.56 2.23 22.76
CA VAL A 136 -9.74 2.73 23.47
C VAL A 136 -10.12 1.79 24.61
N LEU A 137 -10.15 0.48 24.34
CA LEU A 137 -10.49 -0.54 25.34
C LEU A 137 -9.45 -0.63 26.47
N ALA A 138 -8.17 -0.39 26.18
CA ALA A 138 -7.13 -0.33 27.20
C ALA A 138 -7.31 0.91 28.10
N ALA A 139 -7.56 2.08 27.51
CA ALA A 139 -7.76 3.33 28.23
C ALA A 139 -9.01 3.33 29.14
N GLU A 140 -10.09 2.66 28.72
CA GLU A 140 -11.29 2.48 29.56
C GLU A 140 -11.02 1.71 30.84
N VAL A 141 -10.02 0.81 30.85
CA VAL A 141 -9.65 0.03 32.04
C VAL A 141 -8.72 0.83 32.96
N GLU A 142 -7.85 1.69 32.42
CA GLU A 142 -6.97 2.54 33.24
C GLU A 142 -7.70 3.76 33.86
N GLY A 143 -8.80 4.22 33.25
CA GLY A 143 -9.56 5.39 33.67
C GLY A 143 -10.47 5.21 34.89
N ASP A 144 -10.71 3.99 35.38
CA ASP A 144 -11.64 3.70 36.50
C ASP A 144 -10.99 3.87 37.89
N GLY A 145 -10.19 4.92 38.08
CA GLY A 145 -9.56 5.31 39.35
C GLY A 145 -10.54 5.89 40.38
N GLY A 146 -11.78 5.41 40.43
CA GLY A 146 -12.93 6.16 40.95
C GLY A 146 -13.86 5.43 41.91
N GLY A 147 -13.36 4.51 42.73
CA GLY A 147 -14.00 4.12 43.99
C GLY A 147 -15.31 3.31 43.86
N GLY A 148 -15.18 1.99 43.90
CA GLY A 148 -16.31 1.10 44.14
C GLY A 148 -15.96 -0.32 43.77
N ASP A 149 -15.81 -1.17 44.77
CA ASP A 149 -15.77 -2.62 44.66
C ASP A 149 -17.05 -3.14 44.00
N ASN A 150 -17.10 -3.11 42.65
CA ASN A 150 -18.01 -3.84 41.77
C ASN A 150 -17.73 -3.49 40.29
N GLY A 151 -17.00 -4.35 39.57
CA GLY A 151 -17.25 -4.50 38.13
C GLY A 151 -16.07 -4.62 37.17
N ASP A 152 -14.82 -4.49 37.62
CA ASP A 152 -13.67 -4.69 36.74
C ASP A 152 -13.36 -6.18 36.59
N GLY A 153 -14.13 -6.84 35.72
CA GLY A 153 -13.96 -8.25 35.45
C GLY A 153 -12.84 -8.52 34.43
N PRO A 154 -12.13 -9.66 34.54
CA PRO A 154 -10.97 -10.02 33.72
C PRO A 154 -11.25 -10.06 32.20
N TRP A 155 -12.52 -10.02 31.81
CA TRP A 155 -12.98 -9.96 30.42
C TRP A 155 -12.69 -8.62 29.73
N ARG A 156 -12.57 -7.48 30.43
CA ARG A 156 -12.28 -6.18 29.79
C ARG A 156 -10.87 -6.12 29.19
N HIS A 157 -9.87 -6.61 29.93
CA HIS A 157 -8.52 -6.82 29.37
C HIS A 157 -8.53 -7.83 28.21
N GLY A 158 -9.41 -8.83 28.27
CA GLY A 158 -9.57 -9.80 27.19
C GLY A 158 -10.04 -9.19 25.86
N LEU A 159 -10.83 -8.11 25.90
CA LEU A 159 -11.29 -7.44 24.67
C LEU A 159 -10.19 -6.64 23.99
N SER A 160 -9.42 -5.83 24.74
CA SER A 160 -8.28 -5.10 24.17
C SER A 160 -7.21 -6.05 23.60
N ILE A 161 -6.93 -7.16 24.31
CA ILE A 161 -6.03 -8.21 23.82
C ILE A 161 -6.60 -8.86 22.55
N SER A 162 -7.91 -9.14 22.50
CA SER A 162 -8.54 -9.72 21.32
C SER A 162 -8.46 -8.81 20.09
N GLU A 163 -8.71 -7.50 20.26
CA GLU A 163 -8.59 -6.54 19.16
C GLU A 163 -7.13 -6.44 18.66
N ASN A 164 -6.16 -6.44 19.58
CA ASN A 164 -4.75 -6.51 19.21
C ASN A 164 -4.43 -7.78 18.41
N ILE A 165 -4.88 -8.97 18.85
CA ILE A 165 -4.68 -10.23 18.11
C ILE A 165 -5.27 -10.12 16.70
N ASN A 166 -6.50 -9.60 16.57
CA ASN A 166 -7.15 -9.44 15.27
C ASN A 166 -6.34 -8.51 14.36
N GLY A 167 -5.90 -7.36 14.87
CA GLY A 167 -5.07 -6.44 14.08
C GLY A 167 -3.72 -7.04 13.67
N HIS A 168 -3.10 -7.88 14.51
CA HIS A 168 -1.88 -8.60 14.13
C HIS A 168 -2.13 -9.65 13.05
N MET A 169 -3.23 -10.40 13.15
CA MET A 169 -3.61 -11.38 12.13
C MET A 169 -3.83 -10.70 10.77
N GLU A 170 -4.56 -9.58 10.78
CA GLU A 170 -4.81 -8.76 9.60
C GLU A 170 -3.51 -8.19 9.01
N LEU A 171 -2.53 -7.82 9.85
CA LEU A 171 -1.19 -7.41 9.41
C LEU A 171 -0.42 -8.54 8.73
N GLY A 172 -0.53 -9.76 9.23
CA GLY A 172 0.04 -10.94 8.59
C GLY A 172 -0.52 -11.17 7.18
N GLU A 173 -1.85 -11.10 7.02
CA GLU A 173 -2.50 -11.20 5.71
C GLU A 173 -2.11 -10.04 4.77
N ALA A 174 -1.99 -8.82 5.31
CA ALA A 174 -1.53 -7.65 4.55
C ALA A 174 -0.10 -7.82 4.03
N LEU A 175 0.78 -8.49 4.80
CA LEU A 175 2.14 -8.80 4.37
C LEU A 175 2.18 -9.83 3.23
N ASP A 176 1.33 -10.85 3.27
CA ASP A 176 1.22 -11.78 2.15
C ASP A 176 0.77 -11.07 0.87
N LEU A 177 -0.21 -10.17 0.98
CA LEU A 177 -0.69 -9.37 -0.15
C LEU A 177 0.37 -8.41 -0.68
N VAL A 178 1.13 -7.73 0.19
CA VAL A 178 2.16 -6.79 -0.26
C VAL A 178 3.32 -7.52 -0.95
N MET A 179 3.65 -8.75 -0.55
CA MET A 179 4.64 -9.56 -1.26
C MET A 179 4.21 -9.88 -2.69
N ILE A 180 2.94 -10.24 -2.90
CA ILE A 180 2.37 -10.44 -4.24
C ILE A 180 2.43 -9.13 -5.02
N LEU A 181 2.02 -8.02 -4.41
CA LEU A 181 2.03 -6.70 -5.03
C LEU A 181 3.44 -6.30 -5.50
N VAL A 182 4.45 -6.46 -4.63
CA VAL A 182 5.86 -6.20 -4.94
C VAL A 182 6.35 -7.08 -6.09
N SER A 183 6.00 -8.36 -6.09
CA SER A 183 6.38 -9.28 -7.18
C SER A 183 5.81 -8.80 -8.52
N LEU A 184 4.54 -8.42 -8.57
CA LEU A 184 3.88 -7.91 -9.77
C LEU A 184 4.51 -6.60 -10.26
N THR A 185 4.78 -5.64 -9.36
CA THR A 185 5.35 -4.35 -9.74
C THR A 185 6.82 -4.44 -10.14
N SER A 186 7.59 -5.32 -9.51
CA SER A 186 8.99 -5.55 -9.87
C SER A 186 9.09 -6.23 -11.25
N ALA A 187 8.24 -7.22 -11.52
CA ALA A 187 8.14 -7.82 -12.86
C ALA A 187 7.66 -6.80 -13.90
N ALA A 188 6.71 -5.93 -13.57
CA ALA A 188 6.30 -4.83 -14.44
C ALA A 188 7.44 -3.85 -14.74
N ARG A 189 8.25 -3.52 -13.73
CA ARG A 189 9.42 -2.64 -13.87
C ARG A 189 10.50 -3.26 -14.74
N GLU A 190 10.79 -4.54 -14.58
CA GLU A 190 11.81 -5.25 -15.37
C GLU A 190 11.47 -5.26 -16.86
N GLU A 191 10.18 -5.36 -17.18
CA GLU A 191 9.70 -5.50 -18.56
C GLU A 191 9.39 -4.17 -19.25
N VAL A 192 9.60 -3.06 -18.55
CA VAL A 192 9.48 -1.72 -19.13
C VAL A 192 10.76 -1.26 -19.85
N PHE A 193 11.84 -2.05 -19.73
CA PHE A 193 13.17 -1.84 -20.34
C PHE A 193 13.48 -2.93 -21.37
#